data_AF-A0A8C4Q1V8-F1
#
_entry.id   AF-A0A8C4Q1V8-F1
#
_cell.length_a   1.000
_cell.length_b   1.000
_cell.length_c   1.000
_cell.angle_alpha   90.00
_cell.angle_beta   90.00
_cell.angle_gamma   90.00
#
_symmetry.space_group_name_H-M   'P 1'
#
loop_
_entity.id
_entity.type
_entity.pdbx_description
1 polymer ?
#
loop_
_entity_poly.entity_id
_entity_poly.type
_entity_poly.pdbx_seq_one_letter_code
_entity_poly.pdbx_strand_id
1 'polypeptide(L)'
;MLTRLVCVCVCVCVCVCVCVCVCVCVCVCVCVCVCVCVCVCVCVCVCVCVSVRPSSSWWSNVELGPPDPILGVTEAFKRDEHPKKMNLGVGAYRDDAGRPYVLPSVKKAEAAMIAKNLDKEYLGIAGMAEFTRASAQLAFGADSAVFPDGRSTTVQSISGTGALRIGAAFLARFHKASNAMYLPKPSWGNHTPIMRDAGLNVQAYRYYDPSTCGFDCAGALEDIAKIPEKSMILLHACAHNPTGVDPRPEQWKEICEIAKKRQLFVFFDMAYQGFASGDSDRDAWAVRHFVENGHNVALCQSYAKNMGLYGERVGAFTMICADADEMKRVESQLKILIRPMYSNPPLHGARIASMILTTPELHQQWLVELKGMADRIIGMREQLVQNLRKEGSSRDWKHITEQIGMFCFTGLKPDQVDRIIKDFSIYMTRDGRISVAGVSSNNVAYLAHGIHEVTK
;
A
#
# COMPACT_ATOMS: atom_id res chain seq x y z
N MET A 1 16.10 -23.74 29.96
CA MET A 1 14.88 -23.24 30.61
C MET A 1 14.47 -24.28 31.65
N LEU A 2 14.79 -24.04 32.93
CA LEU A 2 14.56 -25.03 33.99
C LEU A 2 13.05 -25.21 34.24
N THR A 3 12.54 -26.40 33.96
CA THR A 3 11.20 -26.83 34.38
C THR A 3 11.19 -26.90 35.91
N ARG A 4 10.53 -25.96 36.58
CA ARG A 4 10.28 -26.10 38.03
C ARG A 4 9.15 -27.10 38.22
N LEU A 5 9.50 -28.35 38.57
CA LEU A 5 8.54 -29.27 39.17
C LEU A 5 8.22 -28.76 40.58
N VAL A 6 6.94 -28.44 40.81
CA VAL A 6 6.43 -28.26 42.17
C VAL A 6 5.80 -29.59 42.58
N CYS A 7 6.51 -30.37 43.39
CA CYS A 7 5.94 -31.54 44.04
C CYS A 7 5.16 -31.08 45.27
N VAL A 8 3.87 -31.37 45.31
CA VAL A 8 3.07 -31.25 46.54
C VAL A 8 2.93 -32.65 47.11
N CYS A 9 3.64 -32.93 48.21
CA CYS A 9 3.49 -34.17 48.96
C CYS A 9 2.33 -34.00 49.95
N VAL A 10 1.29 -34.84 49.83
CA VAL A 10 0.24 -34.95 50.85
C VAL A 10 0.51 -36.21 51.66
N CYS A 11 0.90 -36.05 52.92
CA CYS A 11 1.04 -37.15 53.86
C CYS A 11 -0.32 -37.43 54.50
N VAL A 12 -0.89 -38.61 54.27
CA VAL A 12 -2.09 -39.06 54.98
C VAL A 12 -1.66 -40.03 56.07
N CYS A 13 -1.79 -39.63 57.33
CA CYS A 13 -1.57 -40.52 58.48
C CYS A 13 -2.85 -41.30 58.75
N VAL A 14 -2.82 -42.62 58.62
CA VAL A 14 -3.94 -43.48 59.00
C VAL A 14 -3.61 -44.14 60.33
N CYS A 15 -4.34 -43.77 61.39
CA CYS A 15 -4.23 -44.42 62.70
C CYS A 15 -5.15 -45.64 62.71
N VAL A 16 -4.60 -46.85 62.81
CA VAL A 16 -5.39 -48.08 62.96
C VAL A 16 -5.39 -48.48 64.43
N CYS A 17 -6.53 -48.33 65.10
CA CYS A 17 -6.71 -48.79 66.48
C CYS A 17 -7.21 -50.26 66.45
N VAL A 18 -6.42 -51.20 66.96
CA VAL A 18 -6.82 -52.61 67.08
C VAL A 18 -7.28 -52.86 68.52
N CYS A 19 -8.58 -53.05 68.73
CA CYS A 19 -9.15 -53.44 70.02
C CYS A 19 -9.21 -54.97 70.11
N VAL A 20 -8.51 -55.59 71.07
CA VAL A 20 -8.62 -57.02 71.35
C VAL A 20 -9.54 -57.22 72.56
N CYS A 21 -10.74 -57.74 72.33
CA CYS A 21 -11.71 -58.06 73.38
C CYS A 21 -11.54 -59.53 73.80
N VAL A 22 -11.31 -59.80 75.09
CA VAL A 22 -11.42 -61.16 75.65
C VAL A 22 -12.60 -61.19 76.61
N CYS A 23 -13.63 -61.95 76.25
CA CYS A 23 -14.85 -62.11 77.04
C CYS A 23 -14.73 -63.36 77.91
N VAL A 24 -14.95 -63.24 79.22
CA VAL A 24 -15.35 -64.36 80.08
C VAL A 24 -16.47 -63.90 80.99
N CYS A 25 -17.62 -64.55 80.89
CA CYS A 25 -18.85 -64.25 81.63
C CYS A 25 -18.85 -65.03 82.95
N VAL A 26 -19.08 -64.39 84.10
CA VAL A 26 -19.75 -65.07 85.24
C VAL A 26 -20.53 -64.05 86.07
N CYS A 27 -21.82 -64.35 86.32
CA CYS A 27 -22.66 -63.64 87.28
C CYS A 27 -22.09 -63.87 88.70
N VAL A 28 -21.90 -62.77 89.47
CA VAL A 28 -21.12 -62.66 90.73
C VAL A 28 -19.60 -62.58 90.51
N CYS A 29 -19.09 -61.38 90.22
CA CYS A 29 -17.80 -60.77 90.62
C CYS A 29 -17.71 -59.37 89.98
N VAL A 30 -17.33 -58.33 90.75
CA VAL A 30 -17.12 -56.97 90.22
C VAL A 30 -15.78 -56.91 89.49
N CYS A 31 -15.78 -56.60 88.19
CA CYS A 31 -14.55 -56.43 87.40
C CYS A 31 -14.47 -54.99 86.87
N VAL A 32 -13.37 -54.29 87.22
CA VAL A 32 -13.00 -52.99 86.66
C VAL A 32 -11.92 -53.22 85.60
N CYS A 33 -12.18 -52.82 84.36
CA CYS A 33 -11.24 -52.97 83.24
C CYS A 33 -10.48 -51.66 82.98
N VAL A 34 -9.15 -51.72 82.89
CA VAL A 34 -8.30 -50.59 82.46
C VAL A 34 -7.73 -50.92 81.09
N CYS A 35 -8.02 -50.09 80.08
CA CYS A 35 -7.52 -50.26 78.71
C CYS A 35 -6.26 -49.42 78.49
N VAL A 36 -5.20 -50.01 77.96
CA VAL A 36 -4.00 -49.29 77.51
C VAL A 36 -3.93 -49.39 75.98
N CYS A 37 -3.99 -48.24 75.29
CA CYS A 37 -3.96 -48.16 73.83
C CYS A 37 -2.52 -47.93 73.33
N VAL A 38 -2.02 -48.77 72.42
CA VAL A 38 -0.76 -48.54 71.71
C VAL A 38 -1.08 -48.19 70.25
N CYS A 39 -0.75 -46.96 69.84
CA CYS A 39 -1.00 -46.47 68.48
C CYS A 39 0.23 -46.70 67.59
N VAL A 40 0.07 -47.42 66.47
CA VAL A 40 1.10 -47.51 65.42
C VAL A 40 0.64 -46.70 64.21
N CYS A 41 1.38 -45.64 63.88
CA CYS A 41 1.08 -44.78 62.74
C CYS A 41 1.85 -45.27 61.50
N VAL A 42 1.13 -45.60 60.43
CA VAL A 42 1.74 -45.87 59.11
C VAL A 42 1.45 -44.69 58.20
N CYS A 43 2.51 -44.01 57.74
CA CYS A 43 2.41 -42.88 56.82
C CYS A 43 2.52 -43.39 55.38
N VAL A 44 1.50 -43.17 54.55
CA VAL A 44 1.57 -43.42 53.10
C VAL A 44 1.66 -42.07 52.40
N CYS A 45 2.77 -41.81 51.71
CA CYS A 45 3.00 -40.60 50.95
C CYS A 45 2.54 -40.81 49.49
N VAL A 46 1.54 -40.06 49.03
CA VAL A 46 1.13 -40.05 47.61
C VAL A 46 1.63 -38.75 46.99
N CYS A 47 2.56 -38.86 46.03
CA CYS A 47 3.08 -37.71 45.30
C CYS A 47 2.22 -37.44 44.05
N VAL A 48 1.57 -36.27 43.97
CA VAL A 48 0.86 -35.83 42.77
C VAL A 48 1.70 -34.75 42.08
N CYS A 49 2.25 -35.05 40.90
CA CYS A 49 3.03 -34.11 40.10
C CYS A 49 2.09 -33.32 39.17
N VAL A 50 1.82 -32.04 39.47
CA VAL A 50 1.08 -31.14 38.58
C VAL A 50 2.07 -30.37 37.70
N SER A 51 2.08 -30.66 36.40
CA SER A 51 2.89 -29.94 35.42
C SER A 51 2.19 -28.65 35.01
N VAL A 52 2.53 -27.53 35.66
CA VAL A 52 2.05 -26.20 35.25
C VAL A 52 3.01 -25.67 34.17
N ARG A 53 2.61 -25.76 32.89
CA ARG A 53 3.30 -25.02 31.83
C ARG A 53 2.94 -23.53 31.98
N PRO A 54 3.92 -22.61 32.10
CA PRO A 54 3.61 -21.20 31.98
C PRO A 54 3.09 -20.93 30.56
N SER A 55 1.78 -20.74 30.41
CA SER A 55 1.14 -20.34 29.15
C SER A 55 1.22 -18.83 29.00
N SER A 56 2.43 -18.29 28.86
CA SER A 56 2.63 -16.92 28.37
C SER A 56 3.66 -16.97 27.25
N SER A 57 3.19 -17.25 26.03
CA SER A 57 4.00 -17.02 24.83
C SER A 57 4.24 -15.53 24.67
N TRP A 58 5.44 -15.14 24.22
CA TRP A 58 5.79 -13.75 23.89
C TRP A 58 4.76 -13.07 22.98
N TRP A 59 4.08 -13.86 22.15
CA TRP A 59 3.16 -13.38 21.11
C TRP A 59 1.70 -13.73 21.39
N SER A 60 1.36 -14.15 22.61
CA SER A 60 0.00 -14.59 22.98
C SER A 60 -1.07 -13.49 22.80
N ASN A 61 -0.67 -12.22 22.82
CA ASN A 61 -1.55 -11.06 22.64
C ASN A 61 -1.46 -10.43 21.25
N VAL A 62 -0.69 -11.01 20.31
CA VAL A 62 -0.61 -10.48 18.94
C VAL A 62 -1.84 -10.95 18.18
N GLU A 63 -2.77 -10.03 17.95
CA GLU A 63 -3.99 -10.30 17.20
C GLU A 63 -3.70 -10.52 15.71
N LEU A 64 -4.53 -11.36 15.08
CA LEU A 64 -4.47 -11.55 13.63
C LEU A 64 -4.86 -10.24 12.93
N GLY A 65 -3.96 -9.69 12.13
CA GLY A 65 -4.25 -8.50 11.33
C GLY A 65 -5.41 -8.72 10.35
N PRO A 66 -6.15 -7.67 9.98
CA PRO A 66 -7.22 -7.80 9.01
C PRO A 66 -6.64 -8.21 7.64
N PRO A 67 -7.37 -9.02 6.84
CA PRO A 67 -6.93 -9.37 5.50
C PRO A 67 -6.87 -8.12 4.61
N ASP A 68 -5.83 -8.03 3.76
CA ASP A 68 -5.72 -6.94 2.78
C ASP A 68 -6.88 -7.04 1.77
N PRO A 69 -7.72 -5.98 1.63
CA PRO A 69 -8.90 -6.01 0.77
C PRO A 69 -8.60 -6.29 -0.71
N ILE A 70 -7.40 -5.99 -1.20
CA ILE A 70 -6.98 -6.22 -2.59
C ILE A 70 -6.42 -7.64 -2.76
N LEU A 71 -5.61 -8.10 -1.80
CA LEU A 71 -5.04 -9.45 -1.86
C LEU A 71 -6.12 -10.52 -1.74
N GLY A 72 -7.10 -10.34 -0.84
CA GLY A 72 -8.22 -11.27 -0.67
C GLY A 72 -9.02 -11.50 -1.96
N VAL A 73 -9.23 -10.45 -2.77
CA VAL A 73 -9.88 -10.54 -4.08
C VAL A 73 -9.08 -11.41 -5.05
N THR A 74 -7.75 -11.24 -5.09
CA THR A 74 -6.88 -12.03 -5.97
C THR A 74 -6.79 -13.50 -5.54
N GLU A 75 -6.80 -13.78 -4.24
CA GLU A 75 -6.83 -15.15 -3.74
C GLU A 75 -8.15 -15.86 -4.06
N ALA A 76 -9.28 -15.17 -3.89
CA ALA A 76 -10.59 -15.71 -4.26
C ALA A 76 -10.65 -16.01 -5.76
N PHE A 77 -10.18 -15.09 -6.61
CA PHE A 77 -10.04 -15.31 -8.06
C PHE A 77 -9.17 -16.54 -8.39
N LYS A 78 -8.08 -16.76 -7.66
CA LYS A 78 -7.20 -17.92 -7.91
C LYS A 78 -7.89 -19.25 -7.59
N ARG A 79 -8.74 -19.29 -6.56
CA ARG A 79 -9.49 -20.47 -6.13
C ARG A 79 -10.68 -20.81 -7.03
N ASP A 80 -11.22 -19.83 -7.74
CA ASP A 80 -12.34 -20.04 -8.66
C ASP A 80 -11.91 -20.88 -9.88
N GLU A 81 -12.69 -21.88 -10.27
CA GLU A 81 -12.43 -22.72 -11.45
C GLU A 81 -13.25 -22.29 -12.69
N HIS A 82 -14.11 -21.28 -12.56
CA HIS A 82 -14.97 -20.82 -13.64
C HIS A 82 -14.14 -20.36 -14.86
N PRO A 83 -14.40 -20.87 -16.08
CA PRO A 83 -13.54 -20.64 -17.24
C PRO A 83 -13.57 -19.19 -17.75
N LYS A 84 -14.60 -18.41 -17.38
CA LYS A 84 -14.72 -16.98 -17.73
C LYS A 84 -14.37 -16.04 -16.58
N LYS A 85 -13.73 -16.52 -15.51
CA LYS A 85 -13.37 -15.67 -14.37
C LYS A 85 -12.47 -14.51 -14.79
N MET A 86 -12.68 -13.34 -14.19
CA MET A 86 -11.91 -12.12 -14.47
C MET A 86 -11.30 -11.57 -13.18
N ASN A 87 -10.03 -11.18 -13.21
CA ASN A 87 -9.39 -10.48 -12.11
C ASN A 87 -9.26 -8.99 -12.42
N LEU A 88 -10.19 -8.19 -11.90
CA LEU A 88 -10.18 -6.74 -11.94
C LEU A 88 -9.74 -6.13 -10.60
N GLY A 89 -9.21 -6.93 -9.67
CA GLY A 89 -8.61 -6.46 -8.42
C GLY A 89 -7.12 -6.13 -8.54
N VAL A 90 -6.43 -6.65 -9.56
CA VAL A 90 -4.96 -6.59 -9.68
C VAL A 90 -4.45 -5.19 -10.05
N GLY A 91 -3.50 -4.66 -9.26
CA GLY A 91 -2.89 -3.34 -9.48
C GLY A 91 -1.67 -3.32 -10.42
N ALA A 92 -1.68 -4.15 -11.47
CA ALA A 92 -0.57 -4.27 -12.41
C ALA A 92 -1.08 -4.44 -13.84
N TYR A 93 -0.38 -3.83 -14.80
CA TYR A 93 -0.70 -3.91 -16.22
C TYR A 93 -0.64 -5.37 -16.73
N ARG A 94 -1.51 -5.67 -17.69
CA ARG A 94 -1.55 -6.93 -18.46
C ARG A 94 -1.64 -6.62 -19.94
N ASP A 95 -1.08 -7.51 -20.77
CA ASP A 95 -1.32 -7.49 -22.21
C ASP A 95 -2.77 -7.90 -22.53
N ASP A 96 -3.18 -7.84 -23.80
CA ASP A 96 -4.54 -8.19 -24.23
C ASP A 96 -4.86 -9.70 -24.06
N ALA A 97 -3.84 -10.54 -23.86
CA ALA A 97 -4.00 -11.94 -23.49
C ALA A 97 -4.11 -12.15 -21.96
N GLY A 98 -4.14 -11.08 -21.16
CA GLY A 98 -4.24 -11.14 -19.71
C GLY A 98 -2.94 -11.55 -19.00
N ARG A 99 -1.79 -11.53 -19.69
CA ARG A 99 -0.49 -11.95 -19.16
C ARG A 99 0.32 -10.77 -18.62
N PRO A 100 1.23 -10.99 -17.65
CA PRO A 100 2.22 -9.98 -17.27
C PRO A 100 3.01 -9.51 -18.49
N TYR A 101 3.26 -8.20 -18.57
CA TYR A 101 3.98 -7.59 -19.69
C TYR A 101 5.29 -6.98 -19.19
N VAL A 102 6.41 -7.56 -19.62
CA VAL A 102 7.75 -6.99 -19.42
C VAL A 102 8.11 -6.22 -20.69
N LEU A 103 8.36 -4.92 -20.54
CA LEU A 103 8.62 -4.01 -21.64
C LEU A 103 9.85 -4.47 -22.46
N PRO A 104 9.79 -4.49 -23.79
CA PRO A 104 10.96 -4.82 -24.60
C PRO A 104 12.17 -3.90 -24.35
N SER A 105 11.97 -2.62 -24.04
CA SER A 105 13.04 -1.72 -23.60
C SER A 105 13.72 -2.20 -22.30
N VAL A 106 12.95 -2.68 -21.32
CA VAL A 106 13.46 -3.30 -20.09
C VAL A 106 14.28 -4.54 -20.39
N LYS A 107 13.78 -5.46 -21.21
CA LYS A 107 14.52 -6.67 -21.59
C LYS A 107 15.85 -6.35 -22.26
N LYS A 108 15.88 -5.33 -23.14
CA LYS A 108 17.11 -4.86 -23.80
C LYS A 108 18.09 -4.26 -22.80
N ALA A 109 17.61 -3.42 -21.89
CA ALA A 109 18.44 -2.83 -20.83
C ALA A 109 19.03 -3.91 -19.91
N GLU A 110 18.24 -4.92 -19.53
CA GLU A 110 18.72 -6.06 -18.75
C GLU A 110 19.79 -6.86 -19.48
N ALA A 111 19.56 -7.22 -20.75
CA ALA A 111 20.55 -7.94 -21.56
C ALA A 111 21.86 -7.15 -21.69
N ALA A 112 21.78 -5.85 -21.95
CA ALA A 112 22.94 -4.97 -22.04
C ALA A 112 23.69 -4.86 -20.69
N MET A 113 22.96 -4.81 -19.57
CA MET A 113 23.57 -4.79 -18.24
C MET A 113 24.30 -6.11 -17.92
N ILE A 114 23.70 -7.26 -18.24
CA ILE A 114 24.33 -8.58 -18.04
C ILE A 114 25.63 -8.67 -18.85
N ALA A 115 25.62 -8.21 -20.11
CA ALA A 115 26.80 -8.23 -20.97
C ALA A 115 27.97 -7.38 -20.42
N LYS A 116 27.68 -6.33 -19.63
CA LYS A 116 28.70 -5.47 -19.00
C LYS A 116 29.38 -6.12 -17.77
N ASN A 117 28.87 -7.24 -17.27
CA ASN A 117 29.42 -7.95 -16.10
C ASN A 117 29.75 -7.03 -14.90
N LEU A 118 28.83 -6.14 -14.57
CA LEU A 118 29.01 -5.15 -13.50
C LEU A 118 28.99 -5.80 -12.11
N ASP A 119 29.69 -5.20 -11.15
CA ASP A 119 29.68 -5.60 -9.74
C ASP A 119 28.30 -5.48 -9.07
N LYS A 120 28.21 -5.93 -7.83
CA LYS A 120 27.02 -5.80 -6.96
C LYS A 120 27.35 -5.10 -5.64
N GLU A 121 28.26 -4.14 -5.69
CA GLU A 121 28.63 -3.36 -4.50
C GLU A 121 27.47 -2.49 -4.00
N TYR A 122 27.57 -2.07 -2.74
CA TYR A 122 26.57 -1.18 -2.15
C TYR A 122 26.51 0.16 -2.90
N LEU A 123 25.29 0.65 -3.11
CA LEU A 123 25.08 2.04 -3.48
C LEU A 123 25.34 2.97 -2.29
N GLY A 124 25.59 4.25 -2.60
CA GLY A 124 25.44 5.31 -1.61
C GLY A 124 24.02 5.35 -1.06
N ILE A 125 23.84 5.96 0.12
CA ILE A 125 22.53 6.02 0.80
C ILE A 125 21.47 6.74 -0.06
N ALA A 126 21.88 7.76 -0.82
CA ALA A 126 21.01 8.47 -1.76
C ALA A 126 20.68 7.65 -3.03
N GLY A 127 21.33 6.50 -3.22
CA GLY A 127 21.19 5.65 -4.39
C GLY A 127 22.16 5.98 -5.52
N MET A 128 21.81 5.55 -6.73
CA MET A 128 22.60 5.75 -7.93
C MET A 128 22.40 7.17 -8.49
N ALA A 129 23.47 7.98 -8.48
CA ALA A 129 23.41 9.39 -8.89
C ALA A 129 22.90 9.61 -10.32
N GLU A 130 23.23 8.71 -11.25
CA GLU A 130 22.74 8.78 -12.63
C GLU A 130 21.23 8.58 -12.69
N PHE A 131 20.71 7.58 -11.96
CA PHE A 131 19.28 7.31 -11.85
C PHE A 131 18.53 8.48 -11.18
N THR A 132 19.01 9.00 -10.05
CA THR A 132 18.31 10.09 -9.35
C THR A 132 18.23 11.36 -10.18
N ARG A 133 19.29 11.69 -10.91
CA ARG A 133 19.30 12.81 -11.87
C ARG A 133 18.31 12.58 -13.02
N ALA A 134 18.37 11.43 -13.67
CA ALA A 134 17.46 11.10 -14.77
C ALA A 134 15.99 11.04 -14.31
N SER A 135 15.75 10.58 -13.10
CA SER A 135 14.42 10.52 -12.48
C SER A 135 13.83 11.91 -12.25
N ALA A 136 14.64 12.84 -11.72
CA ALA A 136 14.25 14.23 -11.55
C ALA A 136 14.01 14.93 -12.91
N GLN A 137 14.87 14.68 -13.90
CA GLN A 137 14.69 15.23 -15.26
C GLN A 137 13.39 14.77 -15.92
N LEU A 138 13.02 13.50 -15.75
CA LEU A 138 11.72 13.00 -16.23
C LEU A 138 10.55 13.74 -15.58
N ALA A 139 10.60 13.97 -14.27
CA ALA A 139 9.52 14.66 -13.55
C ALA A 139 9.38 16.13 -13.95
N PHE A 140 10.48 16.88 -13.90
CA PHE A 140 10.43 18.35 -14.01
C PHE A 140 10.68 18.86 -15.43
N GLY A 141 11.14 18.01 -16.35
CA GLY A 141 11.62 18.39 -17.68
C GLY A 141 13.08 18.84 -17.63
N ALA A 142 13.89 18.51 -18.64
CA ALA A 142 15.34 18.70 -18.63
C ALA A 142 15.78 20.18 -18.44
N ASP A 143 14.97 21.11 -18.94
CA ASP A 143 15.23 22.56 -18.87
C ASP A 143 14.59 23.25 -17.65
N SER A 144 14.14 22.48 -16.66
CA SER A 144 13.47 23.02 -15.48
C SER A 144 14.36 23.98 -14.68
N ALA A 145 13.78 25.10 -14.26
CA ALA A 145 14.41 26.07 -13.36
C ALA A 145 14.78 25.49 -11.97
N VAL A 146 14.38 24.25 -11.67
CA VAL A 146 14.77 23.54 -10.44
C VAL A 146 16.26 23.17 -10.43
N PHE A 147 16.87 22.97 -11.62
CA PHE A 147 18.25 22.46 -11.71
C PHE A 147 19.35 23.51 -11.61
N PRO A 148 19.31 24.67 -12.30
CA PRO A 148 20.42 25.61 -12.33
C PRO A 148 20.87 26.10 -10.95
N ASP A 149 19.91 26.28 -10.03
CA ASP A 149 20.16 26.82 -8.69
C ASP A 149 20.58 25.75 -7.67
N GLY A 150 20.62 24.46 -8.06
CA GLY A 150 21.02 23.37 -7.18
C GLY A 150 20.16 23.22 -5.91
N ARG A 151 18.92 23.71 -5.94
CA ARG A 151 18.02 23.81 -4.77
C ARG A 151 17.10 22.60 -4.57
N SER A 152 17.33 21.50 -5.29
CA SER A 152 16.58 20.25 -5.10
C SER A 152 17.50 19.09 -4.79
N THR A 153 17.01 18.15 -3.98
CA THR A 153 17.69 16.87 -3.74
C THR A 153 16.77 15.72 -4.11
N THR A 154 17.32 14.71 -4.78
CA THR A 154 16.60 13.50 -5.16
C THR A 154 17.34 12.28 -4.63
N VAL A 155 16.63 11.43 -3.89
CA VAL A 155 17.13 10.17 -3.36
C VAL A 155 16.34 9.01 -3.93
N GLN A 156 17.02 7.93 -4.29
CA GLN A 156 16.38 6.69 -4.71
C GLN A 156 15.65 6.03 -3.54
N SER A 157 14.48 5.47 -3.82
CA SER A 157 13.62 4.85 -2.83
C SER A 157 13.19 3.43 -3.24
N ILE A 158 12.61 2.70 -2.28
CA ILE A 158 11.95 1.40 -2.52
C ILE A 158 10.58 1.64 -3.18
N SER A 159 10.62 2.06 -4.45
CA SER A 159 9.46 2.50 -5.23
C SER A 159 8.70 3.68 -4.62
N GLY A 160 7.49 3.93 -5.10
CA GLY A 160 6.63 5.01 -4.61
C GLY A 160 6.30 4.85 -3.12
N THR A 161 6.03 3.63 -2.65
CA THR A 161 5.81 3.35 -1.22
C THR A 161 7.01 3.78 -0.35
N GLY A 162 8.23 3.46 -0.79
CA GLY A 162 9.45 3.88 -0.10
C GLY A 162 9.62 5.39 -0.11
N ALA A 163 9.33 6.05 -1.24
CA ALA A 163 9.41 7.51 -1.36
C ALA A 163 8.43 8.19 -0.40
N LEU A 164 7.18 7.71 -0.37
CA LEU A 164 6.15 8.16 0.56
C LEU A 164 6.59 8.00 2.01
N ARG A 165 7.16 6.84 2.38
CA ARG A 165 7.62 6.59 3.74
C ARG A 165 8.81 7.47 4.13
N ILE A 166 9.76 7.70 3.23
CA ILE A 166 10.88 8.64 3.46
C ILE A 166 10.33 10.05 3.68
N GLY A 167 9.47 10.53 2.77
CA GLY A 167 8.88 11.86 2.84
C GLY A 167 8.04 12.06 4.10
N ALA A 168 7.20 11.08 4.45
CA ALA A 168 6.40 11.10 5.67
C ALA A 168 7.26 11.15 6.94
N ALA A 169 8.33 10.33 7.01
CA ALA A 169 9.24 10.33 8.15
C ALA A 169 10.05 11.64 8.25
N PHE A 170 10.43 12.22 7.11
CA PHE A 170 11.09 13.52 7.05
C PHE A 170 10.17 14.61 7.58
N LEU A 171 8.92 14.67 7.09
CA LEU A 171 7.94 15.66 7.50
C LEU A 171 7.58 15.52 8.99
N ALA A 172 7.32 14.30 9.47
CA ALA A 172 7.04 14.07 10.89
C ALA A 172 8.18 14.53 11.80
N ARG A 173 9.43 14.39 11.35
CA ARG A 173 10.61 14.80 12.12
C ARG A 173 10.87 16.30 12.04
N PHE A 174 10.74 16.93 10.87
CA PHE A 174 11.27 18.27 10.61
C PHE A 174 10.21 19.34 10.33
N HIS A 175 9.02 18.97 9.86
CA HIS A 175 7.94 19.95 9.63
C HIS A 175 7.26 20.29 10.95
N LYS A 176 7.76 21.33 11.64
CA LYS A 176 7.30 21.70 13.00
C LYS A 176 6.01 22.53 13.00
N ALA A 177 5.62 23.11 11.87
CA ALA A 177 4.47 24.00 11.79
C ALA A 177 3.12 23.26 11.91
N SER A 178 3.07 22.01 11.45
CA SER A 178 1.87 21.17 11.52
C SER A 178 2.24 19.69 11.41
N ASN A 179 1.49 18.81 12.05
CA ASN A 179 1.60 17.36 11.84
C ASN A 179 0.44 16.80 10.99
N ALA A 180 -0.43 17.67 10.46
CA ALA A 180 -1.63 17.29 9.71
C ALA A 180 -1.32 17.10 8.23
N MET A 181 -1.58 15.88 7.72
CA MET A 181 -1.50 15.49 6.32
C MET A 181 -2.90 15.27 5.76
N TYR A 182 -3.32 16.09 4.81
CA TYR A 182 -4.63 16.03 4.17
C TYR A 182 -4.58 15.16 2.91
N LEU A 183 -5.39 14.11 2.87
CA LEU A 183 -5.51 13.18 1.74
C LEU A 183 -6.83 13.41 0.98
N PRO A 184 -6.88 13.16 -0.34
CA PRO A 184 -8.16 13.18 -1.06
C PRO A 184 -9.09 12.09 -0.51
N LYS A 185 -10.41 12.32 -0.60
CA LYS A 185 -11.43 11.33 -0.22
C LYS A 185 -12.11 10.73 -1.47
N PRO A 186 -11.92 9.42 -1.76
CA PRO A 186 -10.95 8.50 -1.15
C PRO A 186 -9.51 8.77 -1.65
N SER A 187 -8.53 8.03 -1.13
CA SER A 187 -7.15 8.00 -1.63
C SER A 187 -6.66 6.54 -1.71
N TRP A 188 -5.42 6.33 -2.15
CA TRP A 188 -4.80 5.01 -2.11
C TRP A 188 -4.77 4.51 -0.66
N GLY A 189 -5.33 3.32 -0.41
CA GLY A 189 -5.55 2.81 0.95
C GLY A 189 -4.29 2.79 1.82
N ASN A 190 -3.10 2.61 1.22
CA ASN A 190 -1.84 2.56 1.94
C ASN A 190 -1.28 3.95 2.32
N HIS A 191 -1.82 5.06 1.80
CA HIS A 191 -1.44 6.39 2.28
C HIS A 191 -1.69 6.56 3.77
N THR A 192 -2.86 6.13 4.25
CA THR A 192 -3.23 6.27 5.66
C THR A 192 -2.23 5.60 6.61
N PRO A 193 -1.93 4.28 6.49
CA PRO A 193 -0.96 3.64 7.37
C PRO A 193 0.46 4.19 7.16
N ILE A 194 0.91 4.50 5.93
CA ILE A 194 2.24 5.09 5.72
C ILE A 194 2.41 6.39 6.53
N MET A 195 1.42 7.29 6.47
CA MET A 195 1.47 8.57 7.16
C MET A 195 1.33 8.40 8.68
N ARG A 196 0.40 7.56 9.14
CA ARG A 196 0.19 7.29 10.58
C ARG A 196 1.40 6.63 11.23
N ASP A 197 1.98 5.62 10.60
CA ASP A 197 3.15 4.90 11.13
C ASP A 197 4.43 5.75 11.08
N ALA A 198 4.43 6.83 10.30
CA ALA A 198 5.48 7.85 10.35
C ALA A 198 5.26 8.89 11.48
N GLY A 199 4.08 8.92 12.10
CA GLY A 199 3.72 9.85 13.17
C GLY A 199 2.91 11.08 12.73
N LEU A 200 2.35 11.07 11.51
CA LEU A 200 1.51 12.17 11.00
C LEU A 200 0.03 11.94 11.32
N ASN A 201 -0.70 13.04 11.53
CA ASN A 201 -2.15 13.04 11.69
C ASN A 201 -2.82 13.12 10.31
N VAL A 202 -3.55 12.05 9.94
CA VAL A 202 -4.22 11.97 8.64
C VAL A 202 -5.59 12.63 8.69
N GLN A 203 -5.78 13.62 7.84
CA GLN A 203 -7.04 14.32 7.58
C GLN A 203 -7.48 14.08 6.13
N ALA A 204 -8.68 14.55 5.77
CA ALA A 204 -9.21 14.36 4.42
C ALA A 204 -9.81 15.66 3.85
N TYR A 205 -9.82 15.77 2.53
CA TYR A 205 -10.57 16.78 1.77
C TYR A 205 -11.45 16.09 0.71
N ARG A 206 -12.60 16.70 0.37
CA ARG A 206 -13.47 16.19 -0.70
C ARG A 206 -12.73 16.09 -2.03
N TYR A 207 -13.03 15.07 -2.81
CA TYR A 207 -12.37 14.80 -4.08
C TYR A 207 -13.30 14.09 -5.07
N TYR A 208 -13.79 12.90 -4.71
CA TYR A 208 -14.69 12.12 -5.56
C TYR A 208 -16.15 12.42 -5.24
N ASP A 209 -16.93 12.74 -6.26
CA ASP A 209 -18.38 12.88 -6.17
C ASP A 209 -19.05 11.55 -6.56
N PRO A 210 -19.65 10.81 -5.61
CA PRO A 210 -20.32 9.54 -5.90
C PRO A 210 -21.60 9.70 -6.73
N SER A 211 -22.17 10.91 -6.84
CA SER A 211 -23.39 11.14 -7.64
C SER A 211 -23.09 11.26 -9.14
N THR A 212 -21.91 11.77 -9.48
CA THR A 212 -21.46 11.95 -10.88
C THR A 212 -20.35 10.97 -11.28
N CYS A 213 -19.77 10.24 -10.31
CA CYS A 213 -18.54 9.46 -10.48
C CYS A 213 -17.34 10.29 -10.99
N GLY A 214 -17.38 11.60 -10.78
CA GLY A 214 -16.41 12.59 -11.24
C GLY A 214 -15.71 13.34 -10.09
N PHE A 215 -15.10 14.48 -10.43
CA PHE A 215 -14.36 15.31 -9.48
C PHE A 215 -15.30 16.33 -8.81
N ASP A 216 -15.43 16.26 -7.47
CA ASP A 216 -16.13 17.25 -6.66
C ASP A 216 -15.28 18.52 -6.55
N CYS A 217 -15.22 19.29 -7.64
CA CYS A 217 -14.38 20.47 -7.71
C CYS A 217 -14.78 21.53 -6.68
N ALA A 218 -16.08 21.79 -6.53
CA ALA A 218 -16.56 22.80 -5.60
C ALA A 218 -16.24 22.41 -4.14
N GLY A 219 -16.51 21.16 -3.77
CA GLY A 219 -16.21 20.68 -2.42
C GLY A 219 -14.72 20.58 -2.14
N ALA A 220 -13.91 20.15 -3.12
CA ALA A 220 -12.46 20.11 -2.99
C ALA A 220 -11.88 21.51 -2.77
N LEU A 221 -12.24 22.49 -3.60
CA LEU A 221 -11.75 23.87 -3.46
C LEU A 221 -12.19 24.49 -2.13
N GLU A 222 -13.44 24.26 -1.72
CA GLU A 222 -13.95 24.72 -0.42
C GLU A 222 -13.15 24.15 0.76
N ASP A 223 -12.89 22.83 0.75
CA ASP A 223 -12.15 22.18 1.83
C ASP A 223 -10.68 22.63 1.86
N ILE A 224 -10.02 22.66 0.69
CA ILE A 224 -8.61 23.12 0.58
C ILE A 224 -8.48 24.56 1.04
N ALA A 225 -9.45 25.42 0.72
CA ALA A 225 -9.51 26.80 1.18
C ALA A 225 -9.73 26.94 2.69
N LYS A 226 -10.08 25.86 3.41
CA LYS A 226 -10.26 25.82 4.87
C LYS A 226 -9.16 25.04 5.62
N ILE A 227 -8.31 24.28 4.93
CA ILE A 227 -7.16 23.58 5.53
C ILE A 227 -6.30 24.58 6.32
N PRO A 228 -5.96 24.37 7.60
CA PRO A 228 -5.13 25.29 8.38
C PRO A 228 -3.80 25.59 7.69
N GLU A 229 -3.34 26.86 7.76
CA GLU A 229 -2.11 27.27 7.09
C GLU A 229 -0.91 26.43 7.54
N LYS A 230 0.05 26.23 6.63
CA LYS A 230 1.25 25.40 6.88
C LYS A 230 0.96 23.91 7.15
N SER A 231 -0.29 23.46 6.99
CA SER A 231 -0.58 22.01 6.91
C SER A 231 -0.03 21.41 5.62
N MET A 232 0.05 20.08 5.58
CA MET A 232 0.51 19.34 4.41
C MET A 232 -0.68 18.81 3.62
N ILE A 233 -0.62 18.89 2.30
CA ILE A 233 -1.64 18.32 1.41
C ILE A 233 -0.99 17.32 0.45
N LEU A 234 -1.55 16.11 0.40
CA LEU A 234 -1.16 15.10 -0.58
C LEU A 234 -2.02 15.23 -1.83
N LEU A 235 -1.36 15.33 -2.97
CA LEU A 235 -1.98 15.41 -4.29
C LEU A 235 -1.48 14.24 -5.15
N HIS A 236 -2.39 13.55 -5.83
CA HIS A 236 -2.01 12.60 -6.89
C HIS A 236 -1.71 13.42 -8.13
N ALA A 237 -0.53 13.25 -8.73
CA ALA A 237 -0.14 14.06 -9.89
C ALA A 237 -1.04 13.81 -11.11
N CYS A 238 -1.44 12.55 -11.32
CA CYS A 238 -2.37 12.08 -12.34
C CYS A 238 -2.80 10.63 -12.04
N ALA A 239 -3.81 10.15 -12.76
CA ALA A 239 -4.43 8.84 -12.63
C ALA A 239 -4.73 8.47 -11.16
N HIS A 240 -5.56 9.27 -10.51
CA HIS A 240 -5.90 9.12 -9.11
C HIS A 240 -6.26 7.68 -8.73
N ASN A 241 -5.60 7.15 -7.70
CA ASN A 241 -5.91 5.83 -7.17
C ASN A 241 -6.76 5.99 -5.90
N PRO A 242 -8.01 5.47 -5.85
CA PRO A 242 -8.53 4.40 -6.70
C PRO A 242 -9.51 4.80 -7.82
N THR A 243 -9.87 6.07 -7.94
CA THR A 243 -11.06 6.45 -8.72
C THR A 243 -10.82 6.61 -10.23
N GLY A 244 -9.58 6.92 -10.62
CA GLY A 244 -9.23 7.38 -11.97
C GLY A 244 -9.71 8.80 -12.28
N VAL A 245 -10.34 9.50 -11.34
CA VAL A 245 -10.83 10.87 -11.55
C VAL A 245 -9.67 11.84 -11.35
N ASP A 246 -9.38 12.70 -12.32
CA ASP A 246 -8.33 13.72 -12.21
C ASP A 246 -8.90 15.13 -12.40
N PRO A 247 -8.40 16.17 -11.68
CA PRO A 247 -8.72 17.55 -11.98
C PRO A 247 -8.20 17.95 -13.36
N ARG A 248 -8.96 18.79 -14.06
CA ARG A 248 -8.53 19.42 -15.32
C ARG A 248 -7.49 20.51 -15.09
N PRO A 249 -6.73 20.95 -16.11
CA PRO A 249 -5.73 22.00 -15.96
C PRO A 249 -6.26 23.29 -15.32
N GLU A 250 -7.49 23.70 -15.64
CA GLU A 250 -8.13 24.88 -15.06
C GLU A 250 -8.37 24.71 -13.55
N GLN A 251 -8.80 23.52 -13.14
CA GLN A 251 -9.06 23.20 -11.73
C GLN A 251 -7.75 23.07 -10.94
N TRP A 252 -6.70 22.52 -11.56
CA TRP A 252 -5.36 22.50 -10.98
C TRP A 252 -4.79 23.89 -10.73
N LYS A 253 -5.05 24.87 -11.63
CA LYS A 253 -4.68 26.27 -11.41
C LYS A 253 -5.36 26.83 -10.15
N GLU A 254 -6.65 26.56 -9.97
CA GLU A 254 -7.37 26.98 -8.76
C GLU A 254 -6.81 26.34 -7.48
N ILE A 255 -6.53 25.03 -7.51
CA ILE A 255 -5.90 24.32 -6.39
C ILE A 255 -4.51 24.91 -6.07
N CYS A 256 -3.70 25.19 -7.09
CA CYS A 256 -2.37 25.79 -6.97
C CYS A 256 -2.42 27.15 -6.24
N GLU A 257 -3.34 28.02 -6.66
CA GLU A 257 -3.50 29.35 -6.07
C GLU A 257 -3.99 29.28 -4.61
N ILE A 258 -4.96 28.41 -4.32
CA ILE A 258 -5.45 28.23 -2.94
C ILE A 258 -4.35 27.67 -2.05
N ALA A 259 -3.62 26.64 -2.51
CA ALA A 259 -2.52 26.05 -1.75
C ALA A 259 -1.44 27.10 -1.45
N LYS A 260 -1.13 27.98 -2.42
CA LYS A 260 -0.16 29.08 -2.24
C LYS A 260 -0.65 30.11 -1.24
N LYS A 261 -1.90 30.57 -1.38
CA LYS A 261 -2.53 31.54 -0.47
C LYS A 261 -2.58 31.04 0.96
N ARG A 262 -2.85 29.75 1.17
CA ARG A 262 -2.90 29.11 2.49
C ARG A 262 -1.54 28.61 2.98
N GLN A 263 -0.46 28.84 2.23
CA GLN A 263 0.89 28.37 2.56
C GLN A 263 0.93 26.86 2.87
N LEU A 264 0.18 26.06 2.11
CA LEU A 264 0.17 24.61 2.30
C LEU A 264 1.47 24.00 1.77
N PHE A 265 2.01 23.03 2.49
CA PHE A 265 3.12 22.23 1.97
C PHE A 265 2.57 21.14 1.05
N VAL A 266 2.96 21.21 -0.23
CA VAL A 266 2.42 20.32 -1.27
C VAL A 266 3.29 19.07 -1.40
N PHE A 267 2.64 17.91 -1.27
CA PHE A 267 3.26 16.59 -1.35
C PHE A 267 2.64 15.80 -2.51
N PHE A 268 3.35 15.65 -3.62
CA PHE A 268 2.87 14.91 -4.78
C PHE A 268 3.21 13.42 -4.71
N ASP A 269 2.23 12.56 -5.04
CA ASP A 269 2.43 11.16 -5.41
C ASP A 269 2.24 11.00 -6.93
N MET A 270 3.29 10.58 -7.64
CA MET A 270 3.32 10.45 -9.10
C MET A 270 3.76 9.04 -9.50
N ALA A 271 2.84 8.09 -9.40
CA ALA A 271 3.08 6.68 -9.69
C ALA A 271 2.82 6.26 -11.16
N TYR A 272 2.24 7.15 -11.97
CA TYR A 272 1.67 6.82 -13.28
C TYR A 272 2.13 7.72 -14.44
N GLN A 273 3.20 8.50 -14.27
CA GLN A 273 3.68 9.40 -15.32
C GLN A 273 3.90 8.68 -16.65
N GLY A 274 3.24 9.18 -17.69
CA GLY A 274 3.15 8.66 -19.05
C GLY A 274 2.23 7.44 -19.20
N PHE A 275 2.02 6.65 -18.14
CA PHE A 275 1.09 5.51 -18.16
C PHE A 275 -0.37 5.97 -18.09
N ALA A 276 -0.64 7.19 -17.60
CA ALA A 276 -1.99 7.71 -17.45
C ALA A 276 -2.58 8.12 -18.80
N SER A 277 -1.84 8.91 -19.60
CA SER A 277 -2.32 9.42 -20.89
C SER A 277 -1.53 8.96 -22.13
N GLY A 278 -0.39 8.29 -21.94
CA GLY A 278 0.56 8.00 -23.01
C GLY A 278 1.58 9.13 -23.27
N ASP A 279 1.51 10.22 -22.50
CA ASP A 279 2.37 11.39 -22.60
C ASP A 279 2.92 11.75 -21.21
N SER A 280 4.24 11.60 -21.04
CA SER A 280 4.90 11.85 -19.76
C SER A 280 4.94 13.32 -19.34
N ASP A 281 4.89 14.25 -20.29
CA ASP A 281 4.90 15.68 -20.01
C ASP A 281 3.51 16.17 -19.60
N ARG A 282 2.47 15.71 -20.30
CA ARG A 282 1.08 15.93 -19.91
C ARG A 282 0.81 15.42 -18.49
N ASP A 283 1.29 14.22 -18.18
CA ASP A 283 1.06 13.57 -16.89
C ASP A 283 1.84 14.21 -15.72
N ALA A 284 2.90 14.97 -16.02
CA ALA A 284 3.67 15.73 -15.03
C ALA A 284 3.27 17.22 -14.96
N TRP A 285 2.34 17.66 -15.80
CA TRP A 285 1.98 19.08 -15.94
C TRP A 285 1.57 19.72 -14.61
N ALA A 286 0.76 19.04 -13.79
CA ALA A 286 0.33 19.59 -12.49
C ALA A 286 1.52 19.84 -11.56
N VAL A 287 2.48 18.93 -11.50
CA VAL A 287 3.70 19.08 -10.68
C VAL A 287 4.51 20.28 -11.18
N ARG A 288 4.75 20.36 -12.50
CA ARG A 288 5.52 21.45 -13.12
C ARG A 288 4.84 22.80 -12.91
N HIS A 289 3.52 22.86 -13.08
CA HIS A 289 2.73 24.08 -12.87
C HIS A 289 2.85 24.61 -11.43
N PHE A 290 2.81 23.74 -10.42
CA PHE A 290 3.01 24.16 -9.03
C PHE A 290 4.42 24.73 -8.81
N VAL A 291 5.44 24.07 -9.35
CA VAL A 291 6.83 24.53 -9.24
C VAL A 291 7.04 25.88 -9.93
N GLU A 292 6.50 26.06 -11.14
CA GLU A 292 6.52 27.33 -11.88
C GLU A 292 5.83 28.47 -11.13
N ASN A 293 4.82 28.15 -10.32
CA ASN A 293 4.11 29.11 -9.47
C ASN A 293 4.72 29.28 -8.07
N GLY A 294 5.98 28.83 -7.89
CA GLY A 294 6.79 29.11 -6.70
C GLY A 294 6.54 28.16 -5.53
N HIS A 295 5.89 27.02 -5.76
CA HIS A 295 5.78 25.99 -4.72
C HIS A 295 7.08 25.18 -4.61
N ASN A 296 7.59 25.07 -3.38
CA ASN A 296 8.64 24.11 -3.03
C ASN A 296 7.97 22.80 -2.59
N VAL A 297 7.86 21.87 -3.53
CA VAL A 297 7.12 20.62 -3.34
C VAL A 297 8.01 19.46 -2.89
N ALA A 298 7.40 18.47 -2.23
CA ALA A 298 7.92 17.11 -2.18
C ALA A 298 7.27 16.25 -3.27
N LEU A 299 8.02 15.37 -3.92
CA LEU A 299 7.54 14.51 -4.99
C LEU A 299 7.97 13.05 -4.76
N CYS A 300 7.01 12.14 -4.85
CA CYS A 300 7.25 10.70 -4.88
C CYS A 300 7.04 10.16 -6.30
N GLN A 301 8.03 9.42 -6.81
CA GLN A 301 7.97 8.77 -8.11
C GLN A 301 8.02 7.24 -7.97
N SER A 302 7.30 6.54 -8.84
CA SER A 302 7.35 5.07 -8.96
C SER A 302 7.55 4.65 -10.40
N TYR A 303 8.45 3.69 -10.60
CA TYR A 303 8.68 3.07 -11.91
C TYR A 303 8.02 1.69 -12.06
N ALA A 304 7.16 1.32 -11.09
CA ALA A 304 6.51 0.02 -11.08
C ALA A 304 5.57 -0.15 -12.29
N LYS A 305 4.91 0.93 -12.74
CA LYS A 305 3.88 0.86 -13.78
C LYS A 305 4.41 1.29 -15.14
N ASN A 306 4.96 2.50 -15.22
CA ASN A 306 5.45 3.07 -16.49
C ASN A 306 6.62 2.27 -17.11
N MET A 307 7.44 1.59 -16.30
CA MET A 307 8.48 0.66 -16.78
C MET A 307 8.16 -0.81 -16.50
N GLY A 308 7.00 -1.13 -15.90
CA GLY A 308 6.67 -2.50 -15.52
C GLY A 308 7.60 -3.13 -14.46
N LEU A 309 8.38 -2.32 -13.74
CA LEU A 309 9.38 -2.75 -12.75
C LEU A 309 8.75 -2.99 -11.36
N TYR A 310 7.62 -3.68 -11.33
CA TYR A 310 6.81 -3.87 -10.11
C TYR A 310 7.62 -4.47 -8.95
N GLY A 311 8.28 -5.60 -9.21
CA GLY A 311 9.03 -6.38 -8.23
C GLY A 311 10.41 -5.82 -7.92
N GLU A 312 10.99 -5.02 -8.83
CA GLU A 312 12.32 -4.41 -8.68
C GLU A 312 12.34 -3.24 -7.69
N ARG A 313 11.16 -2.73 -7.33
CA ARG A 313 10.97 -1.68 -6.33
C ARG A 313 11.73 -0.38 -6.63
N VAL A 314 11.62 0.11 -7.87
CA VAL A 314 12.31 1.33 -8.32
C VAL A 314 11.42 2.56 -8.14
N GLY A 315 11.98 3.62 -7.53
CA GLY A 315 11.34 4.90 -7.27
C GLY A 315 12.33 5.95 -6.80
N ALA A 316 11.83 7.17 -6.64
CA ALA A 316 12.61 8.29 -6.14
C ALA A 316 11.75 9.21 -5.26
N PHE A 317 12.40 9.89 -4.31
CA PHE A 317 11.84 10.98 -3.54
C PHE A 317 12.64 12.25 -3.84
N THR A 318 11.96 13.31 -4.24
CA THR A 318 12.56 14.63 -4.45
C THR A 318 11.99 15.65 -3.48
N MET A 319 12.86 16.48 -2.91
CA MET A 319 12.50 17.67 -2.15
C MET A 319 13.06 18.90 -2.86
N ILE A 320 12.19 19.86 -3.16
CA ILE A 320 12.59 21.19 -3.61
C ILE A 320 12.72 22.10 -2.39
N CYS A 321 13.85 22.79 -2.28
CA CYS A 321 14.21 23.67 -1.17
C CYS A 321 14.24 25.14 -1.65
N ALA A 322 14.35 26.06 -0.69
CA ALA A 322 14.49 27.49 -0.95
C ALA A 322 15.80 27.80 -1.69
N ASP A 323 16.91 27.16 -1.30
CA ASP A 323 18.24 27.38 -1.84
C ASP A 323 19.13 26.13 -1.72
N ALA A 324 20.37 26.23 -2.22
CA ALA A 324 21.35 25.15 -2.21
C ALA A 324 21.90 24.82 -0.80
N ASP A 325 21.90 25.75 0.16
CA ASP A 325 22.32 25.47 1.53
C ASP A 325 21.26 24.63 2.26
N GLU A 326 20.00 25.03 2.14
CA GLU A 326 18.88 24.27 2.67
C GLU A 326 18.84 22.86 2.08
N MET A 327 19.02 22.76 0.77
CA MET A 327 19.10 21.47 0.08
C MET A 327 20.15 20.54 0.69
N LYS A 328 21.38 21.02 0.95
CA LYS A 328 22.45 20.19 1.56
C LYS A 328 22.06 19.67 2.94
N ARG A 329 21.44 20.53 3.77
CA ARG A 329 20.93 20.13 5.10
C ARG A 329 19.83 19.09 4.97
N VAL A 330 18.86 19.31 4.09
CA VAL A 330 17.77 18.36 3.80
C VAL A 330 18.32 17.01 3.34
N GLU A 331 19.22 16.99 2.37
CA GLU A 331 19.83 15.76 1.84
C GLU A 331 20.55 14.97 2.95
N SER A 332 21.31 15.65 3.82
CA SER A 332 22.00 14.99 4.93
C SER A 332 21.01 14.29 5.89
N GLN A 333 19.88 14.93 6.17
CA GLN A 333 18.85 14.37 7.06
C GLN A 333 18.05 13.26 6.39
N LEU A 334 17.82 13.32 5.07
CA LEU A 334 17.27 12.22 4.31
C LEU A 334 18.18 10.99 4.39
N LYS A 335 19.49 11.16 4.23
CA LYS A 335 20.46 10.04 4.39
C LYS A 335 20.42 9.45 5.81
N ILE A 336 20.35 10.29 6.84
CA ILE A 336 20.23 9.85 8.24
C ILE A 336 18.92 9.09 8.48
N LEU A 337 17.82 9.46 7.82
CA LEU A 337 16.54 8.77 7.91
C LEU A 337 16.53 7.44 7.15
N ILE A 338 17.11 7.40 5.96
CA ILE A 338 17.13 6.21 5.09
C ILE A 338 18.01 5.11 5.68
N ARG A 339 19.19 5.47 6.22
CA ARG A 339 20.17 4.50 6.72
C ARG A 339 19.61 3.49 7.74
N PRO A 340 18.84 3.89 8.78
CA PRO A 340 18.22 2.95 9.70
C PRO A 340 16.93 2.31 9.17
N MET A 341 16.36 2.76 8.05
CA MET A 341 15.24 2.06 7.41
C MET A 341 15.72 0.84 6.63
N TYR A 342 16.75 1.02 5.79
CA TYR A 342 17.25 -0.05 4.93
C TYR A 342 18.70 0.15 4.44
N SER A 343 19.49 1.02 5.09
CA SER A 343 20.87 1.36 4.74
C SER A 343 21.02 2.08 3.39
N ASN A 344 20.82 1.38 2.28
CA ASN A 344 20.95 1.87 0.91
C ASN A 344 19.97 1.11 -0.02
N PRO A 345 19.53 1.74 -1.13
CA PRO A 345 18.47 1.18 -1.97
C PRO A 345 18.97 0.10 -2.95
N PRO A 346 18.08 -0.71 -3.54
CA PRO A 346 18.43 -1.84 -4.41
C PRO A 346 19.00 -1.37 -5.77
N LEU A 347 19.94 -2.16 -6.30
CA LEU A 347 20.77 -1.77 -7.44
C LEU A 347 20.15 -2.10 -8.81
N HIS A 348 19.59 -3.30 -8.98
CA HIS A 348 19.25 -3.88 -10.29
C HIS A 348 18.25 -3.03 -11.08
N GLY A 349 17.06 -2.79 -10.51
CA GLY A 349 16.05 -1.97 -11.16
C GLY A 349 16.49 -0.52 -11.43
N ALA A 350 17.31 0.08 -10.57
CA ALA A 350 17.83 1.43 -10.79
C ALA A 350 18.79 1.49 -11.98
N ARG A 351 19.62 0.46 -12.20
CA ARG A 351 20.47 0.34 -13.40
C ARG A 351 19.62 0.23 -14.68
N ILE A 352 18.56 -0.58 -14.65
CA ILE A 352 17.63 -0.71 -15.80
C ILE A 352 17.00 0.65 -16.11
N ALA A 353 16.37 1.28 -15.10
CA ALA A 353 15.70 2.56 -15.29
C ALA A 353 16.66 3.66 -15.74
N SER A 354 17.86 3.74 -15.13
CA SER A 354 18.89 4.70 -15.54
C SER A 354 19.26 4.50 -17.00
N MET A 355 19.57 3.26 -17.42
CA MET A 355 19.97 2.97 -18.79
C MET A 355 18.88 3.32 -19.80
N ILE A 356 17.61 3.03 -19.50
CA ILE A 356 16.48 3.41 -20.35
C ILE A 356 16.38 4.94 -20.47
N LEU A 357 16.50 5.68 -19.37
CA LEU A 357 16.35 7.13 -19.37
C LEU A 357 17.53 7.87 -19.98
N THR A 358 18.75 7.30 -19.93
CA THR A 358 19.98 7.97 -20.41
C THR A 358 20.48 7.46 -21.76
N THR A 359 19.85 6.44 -22.33
CA THR A 359 20.16 5.95 -23.70
C THR A 359 19.05 6.38 -24.66
N PRO A 360 19.29 7.33 -25.58
CA PRO A 360 18.23 7.92 -26.43
C PRO A 360 17.36 6.90 -27.16
N GLU A 361 17.95 5.83 -27.69
CA GLU A 361 17.23 4.81 -28.43
C GLU A 361 16.31 3.98 -27.54
N LEU A 362 16.77 3.63 -26.32
CA LEU A 362 15.95 2.92 -25.34
C LEU A 362 14.87 3.82 -24.76
N HIS A 363 15.18 5.10 -24.52
CA HIS A 363 14.23 6.09 -24.04
C HIS A 363 13.08 6.25 -25.03
N GLN A 364 13.40 6.45 -26.31
CA GLN A 364 12.39 6.59 -27.35
C GLN A 364 11.55 5.31 -27.51
N GLN A 365 12.18 4.14 -27.45
CA GLN A 365 11.46 2.87 -27.49
C GLN A 365 10.50 2.73 -26.29
N TRP A 366 10.96 3.09 -25.08
CA TRP A 366 10.16 3.06 -23.88
C TRP A 366 8.95 4.00 -23.96
N LEU A 367 9.10 5.21 -24.50
CA LEU A 367 7.98 6.14 -24.71
C LEU A 367 6.90 5.56 -25.65
N VAL A 368 7.32 4.86 -26.72
CA VAL A 368 6.38 4.18 -27.64
C VAL A 368 5.64 3.04 -26.92
N GLU A 369 6.37 2.22 -26.14
CA GLU A 369 5.78 1.14 -25.35
C GLU A 369 4.79 1.66 -24.30
N LEU A 370 5.16 2.76 -23.63
CA LEU A 370 4.34 3.45 -22.64
C LEU A 370 3.04 3.96 -23.24
N LYS A 371 3.13 4.63 -24.40
CA LYS A 371 1.96 5.05 -25.17
C LYS A 371 1.08 3.87 -25.57
N GLY A 372 1.67 2.76 -26.04
CA GLY A 372 0.91 1.56 -26.39
C GLY A 372 0.15 0.96 -25.19
N MET A 373 0.74 0.97 -23.99
CA MET A 373 0.05 0.55 -22.77
C MET A 373 -1.13 1.47 -22.43
N ALA A 374 -0.94 2.79 -22.51
CA ALA A 374 -1.99 3.77 -22.22
C ALA A 374 -3.13 3.69 -23.25
N ASP A 375 -2.81 3.63 -24.55
CA ASP A 375 -3.79 3.52 -25.65
C ASP A 375 -4.66 2.26 -25.48
N ARG A 376 -4.08 1.14 -25.04
CA ARG A 376 -4.85 -0.08 -24.74
C ARG A 376 -5.86 0.15 -23.62
N ILE A 377 -5.44 0.78 -22.52
CA ILE A 377 -6.32 1.05 -21.36
C ILE A 377 -7.46 1.99 -21.76
N ILE A 378 -7.16 3.04 -22.53
CA ILE A 378 -8.16 3.96 -23.09
C ILE A 378 -9.15 3.20 -23.97
N GLY A 379 -8.64 2.38 -24.92
CA GLY A 379 -9.48 1.56 -25.78
C GLY A 379 -10.38 0.57 -25.04
N MET A 380 -9.91 0.00 -23.93
CA MET A 380 -10.74 -0.89 -23.08
C MET A 380 -11.86 -0.14 -22.37
N ARG A 381 -11.64 1.11 -21.94
CA ARG A 381 -12.69 1.97 -21.35
C ARG A 381 -13.77 2.27 -22.38
N GLU A 382 -13.36 2.68 -23.58
CA GLU A 382 -14.27 2.97 -24.69
C GLU A 382 -15.09 1.74 -25.08
N GLN A 383 -14.45 0.59 -25.24
CA GLN A 383 -15.13 -0.66 -25.57
C GLN A 383 -16.10 -1.11 -24.46
N LEU A 384 -15.75 -0.92 -23.18
CA LEU A 384 -16.66 -1.24 -22.08
C LEU A 384 -17.94 -0.40 -22.14
N VAL A 385 -17.81 0.92 -22.33
CA VAL A 385 -18.97 1.82 -22.47
C VAL A 385 -19.81 1.47 -23.71
N GLN A 386 -19.17 1.18 -24.84
CA GLN A 386 -19.87 0.77 -26.05
C GLN A 386 -20.64 -0.54 -25.85
N ASN A 387 -20.05 -1.54 -25.21
CA ASN A 387 -20.72 -2.81 -24.95
C ASN A 387 -21.85 -2.66 -23.92
N LEU A 388 -21.70 -1.84 -22.88
CA LEU A 388 -22.79 -1.53 -21.93
C LEU A 388 -24.02 -0.92 -22.63
N ARG A 389 -23.79 -0.06 -23.62
CA ARG A 389 -24.88 0.48 -24.46
C ARG A 389 -25.51 -0.60 -25.34
N LYS A 390 -24.71 -1.49 -25.93
CA LYS A 390 -25.21 -2.62 -26.74
C LYS A 390 -26.05 -3.62 -25.94
N GLU A 391 -25.70 -3.86 -24.67
CA GLU A 391 -26.49 -4.68 -23.73
C GLU A 391 -27.82 -4.00 -23.35
N GLY A 392 -28.03 -2.72 -23.68
CA GLY A 392 -29.27 -2.00 -23.38
C GLY A 392 -29.27 -1.28 -22.03
N SER A 393 -28.11 -1.02 -21.43
CA SER A 393 -28.03 -0.25 -20.18
C SER A 393 -28.54 1.18 -20.36
N SER A 394 -29.47 1.61 -19.49
CA SER A 394 -30.03 2.96 -19.45
C SER A 394 -29.26 3.93 -18.54
N ARG A 395 -28.25 3.44 -17.80
CA ARG A 395 -27.40 4.27 -16.94
C ARG A 395 -26.39 5.05 -17.76
N ASP A 396 -25.99 6.22 -17.27
CA ASP A 396 -24.85 6.94 -17.82
C ASP A 396 -23.54 6.30 -17.33
N TRP A 397 -22.70 5.89 -18.29
CA TRP A 397 -21.40 5.26 -18.05
C TRP A 397 -20.23 6.13 -18.55
N LYS A 398 -20.48 7.39 -18.88
CA LYS A 398 -19.48 8.31 -19.44
C LYS A 398 -18.25 8.48 -18.54
N HIS A 399 -18.42 8.40 -17.21
CA HIS A 399 -17.33 8.47 -16.24
C HIS A 399 -16.23 7.42 -16.50
N ILE A 400 -16.56 6.26 -17.06
CA ILE A 400 -15.56 5.23 -17.39
C ILE A 400 -14.53 5.77 -18.42
N THR A 401 -14.98 6.57 -19.39
CA THR A 401 -14.12 7.18 -20.40
C THR A 401 -13.51 8.52 -19.97
N GLU A 402 -14.11 9.22 -19.01
CA GLU A 402 -13.55 10.46 -18.46
C GLU A 402 -12.48 10.21 -17.40
N GLN A 403 -12.55 9.07 -16.70
CA GLN A 403 -11.52 8.61 -15.78
C GLN A 403 -10.26 8.15 -16.53
N ILE A 404 -9.10 8.36 -15.91
CA ILE A 404 -7.76 8.20 -16.45
C ILE A 404 -6.98 7.09 -15.72
N GLY A 405 -6.04 6.45 -16.40
CA GLY A 405 -5.15 5.44 -15.84
C GLY A 405 -5.78 4.05 -15.70
N MET A 406 -5.16 3.15 -14.91
CA MET A 406 -5.61 1.76 -14.83
C MET A 406 -6.83 1.51 -13.95
N PHE A 407 -7.18 2.43 -13.04
CA PHE A 407 -8.28 2.20 -12.11
C PHE A 407 -9.51 2.99 -12.50
N CYS A 408 -10.67 2.37 -12.31
CA CYS A 408 -11.97 2.97 -12.58
C CYS A 408 -12.88 2.71 -11.39
N PHE A 409 -13.42 3.77 -10.80
CA PHE A 409 -14.56 3.64 -9.89
C PHE A 409 -15.83 3.54 -10.73
N THR A 410 -16.40 2.33 -10.76
CA THR A 410 -17.55 2.02 -11.62
C THR A 410 -18.86 2.65 -11.13
N GLY A 411 -18.97 2.94 -9.83
CA GLY A 411 -20.24 3.32 -9.19
C GLY A 411 -21.12 2.12 -8.81
N LEU A 412 -20.63 0.88 -8.98
CA LEU A 412 -21.31 -0.32 -8.48
C LEU A 412 -21.37 -0.30 -6.95
N LYS A 413 -22.55 -0.61 -6.41
CA LYS A 413 -22.78 -0.74 -4.97
C LYS A 413 -22.22 -2.06 -4.45
N PRO A 414 -21.92 -2.18 -3.14
CA PRO A 414 -21.39 -3.41 -2.54
C PRO A 414 -22.20 -4.67 -2.87
N ASP A 415 -23.53 -4.60 -2.84
CA ASP A 415 -24.42 -5.70 -3.18
C ASP A 415 -24.35 -6.11 -4.66
N GLN A 416 -24.14 -5.13 -5.56
CA GLN A 416 -23.93 -5.38 -6.99
C GLN A 416 -22.57 -6.01 -7.25
N VAL A 417 -21.53 -5.60 -6.50
CA VAL A 417 -20.20 -6.23 -6.53
C VAL A 417 -20.28 -7.66 -6.01
N ASP A 418 -20.97 -7.89 -4.89
CA ASP A 418 -21.14 -9.23 -4.32
C ASP A 418 -21.86 -10.16 -5.34
N ARG A 419 -22.87 -9.64 -6.06
CA ARG A 419 -23.56 -10.37 -7.15
C ARG A 419 -22.67 -10.62 -8.36
N ILE A 420 -21.92 -9.64 -8.86
CA ILE A 420 -21.11 -9.83 -10.07
C ILE A 420 -19.96 -10.82 -9.82
N ILE A 421 -19.43 -10.88 -8.60
CA ILE A 421 -18.47 -11.90 -8.19
C ILE A 421 -19.14 -13.28 -8.17
N LYS A 422 -20.30 -13.39 -7.51
CA LYS A 422 -20.99 -14.67 -7.33
C LYS A 422 -21.52 -15.26 -8.64
N ASP A 423 -22.20 -14.44 -9.44
CA ASP A 423 -22.99 -14.90 -10.58
C ASP A 423 -22.16 -14.94 -11.89
N PHE A 424 -21.07 -14.16 -11.96
CA PHE A 424 -20.26 -14.02 -13.19
C PHE A 424 -18.77 -14.29 -13.00
N SER A 425 -18.29 -14.54 -11.78
CA SER A 425 -16.85 -14.71 -11.48
C SER A 425 -15.99 -13.51 -11.86
N ILE A 426 -16.53 -12.29 -11.74
CA ILE A 426 -15.82 -11.05 -12.04
C ILE A 426 -15.36 -10.40 -10.73
N TYR A 427 -14.08 -10.57 -10.42
CA TYR A 427 -13.48 -10.17 -9.15
C TYR A 427 -13.02 -8.71 -9.17
N MET A 428 -13.56 -7.90 -8.25
CA MET A 428 -13.18 -6.50 -8.04
C MET A 428 -13.25 -6.16 -6.54
N THR A 429 -12.76 -4.98 -6.14
CA THR A 429 -12.91 -4.56 -4.73
C THR A 429 -14.32 -4.06 -4.45
N ARG A 430 -14.78 -4.24 -3.22
CA ARG A 430 -16.17 -4.00 -2.79
C ARG A 430 -16.62 -2.53 -2.86
N ASP A 431 -15.68 -1.61 -3.05
CA ASP A 431 -15.90 -0.19 -3.32
C ASP A 431 -16.25 0.10 -4.79
N GLY A 432 -16.36 -0.93 -5.64
CA GLY A 432 -16.67 -0.79 -7.07
C GLY A 432 -15.47 -0.39 -7.92
N ARG A 433 -14.25 -0.43 -7.39
CA ARG A 433 -13.03 -0.21 -8.18
C ARG A 433 -12.72 -1.42 -9.05
N ILE A 434 -12.59 -1.19 -10.35
CA ILE A 434 -12.00 -2.15 -11.28
C ILE A 434 -10.60 -1.70 -11.73
N SER A 435 -9.73 -2.66 -11.94
CA SER A 435 -8.51 -2.52 -12.71
C SER A 435 -8.81 -2.78 -14.17
N VAL A 436 -8.87 -1.71 -14.96
CA VAL A 436 -9.05 -1.76 -16.42
C VAL A 436 -7.92 -2.57 -17.09
N ALA A 437 -6.76 -2.67 -16.43
CA ALA A 437 -5.68 -3.52 -16.89
C ALA A 437 -6.07 -5.00 -17.04
N GLY A 438 -7.05 -5.50 -16.26
CA GLY A 438 -7.57 -6.86 -16.38
C GLY A 438 -8.62 -7.06 -17.49
N VAL A 439 -9.03 -5.97 -18.15
CA VAL A 439 -9.97 -6.00 -19.28
C VAL A 439 -9.19 -6.20 -20.57
N SER A 440 -9.71 -7.02 -21.48
CA SER A 440 -9.17 -7.29 -22.81
C SER A 440 -10.26 -7.37 -23.87
N SER A 441 -9.86 -7.34 -25.14
CA SER A 441 -10.77 -7.53 -26.28
C SER A 441 -11.61 -8.82 -26.17
N ASN A 442 -11.06 -9.85 -25.53
CA ASN A 442 -11.70 -11.15 -25.37
C ASN A 442 -12.72 -11.21 -24.21
N ASN A 443 -12.67 -10.30 -23.25
CA ASN A 443 -13.50 -10.37 -22.04
C ASN A 443 -14.37 -9.12 -21.79
N VAL A 444 -14.14 -8.01 -22.51
CA VAL A 444 -14.85 -6.74 -22.28
C VAL A 444 -16.36 -6.86 -22.51
N ALA A 445 -16.81 -7.67 -23.46
CA ALA A 445 -18.23 -7.94 -23.68
C ALA A 445 -18.85 -8.72 -22.51
N TYR A 446 -18.15 -9.72 -21.98
CA TYR A 446 -18.60 -10.49 -20.81
C TYR A 446 -18.66 -9.61 -19.55
N LEU A 447 -17.71 -8.70 -19.38
CA LEU A 447 -17.74 -7.69 -18.33
C LEU A 447 -18.95 -6.76 -18.46
N ALA A 448 -19.20 -6.22 -19.65
CA ALA A 448 -20.34 -5.36 -19.90
C ALA A 448 -21.67 -6.07 -19.60
N HIS A 449 -21.80 -7.33 -20.04
CA HIS A 449 -22.96 -8.16 -19.75
C HIS A 449 -23.16 -8.36 -18.23
N GLY A 450 -22.12 -8.77 -17.51
CA GLY A 450 -22.19 -8.96 -16.05
C GLY A 450 -22.54 -7.67 -15.30
N ILE A 451 -21.97 -6.53 -15.71
CA ILE A 451 -22.31 -5.22 -15.15
C ILE A 451 -23.77 -4.86 -15.45
N HIS A 452 -24.25 -5.06 -16.68
CA HIS A 452 -25.64 -4.79 -17.06
C HIS A 452 -26.61 -5.62 -16.21
N GLU A 453 -26.40 -6.93 -16.08
CA GLU A 453 -27.27 -7.83 -15.32
C GLU A 453 -27.40 -7.49 -13.83
N VAL A 454 -26.35 -6.94 -13.21
CA VAL A 454 -26.40 -6.50 -11.80
C VAL A 454 -26.89 -5.06 -11.63
N THR A 455 -27.10 -4.32 -12.71
CA THR A 455 -27.47 -2.89 -12.69
C THR A 455 -28.81 -2.53 -13.34
N LYS A 456 -29.38 -3.42 -14.17
CA LYS A 456 -30.66 -3.22 -14.86
C LYS A 456 -31.87 -3.17 -13.93
#